data_AF-A0A2L0RTE1-F1
#
_entry.id   AF-A0A2L0RTE1-F1
#
_cell.length_a   1.000
_cell.length_b   1.000
_cell.length_c   1.000
_cell.angle_alpha   90.00
_cell.angle_beta   90.00
_cell.angle_gamma   90.00
#
_symmetry.space_group_name_H-M   'P 1'
#
loop_
_entity.id
_entity.type
_entity.pdbx_description
1 polymer ?
#
loop_
_entity_poly.entity_id
_entity_poly.type
_entity_poly.pdbx_seq_one_letter_code
_entity_poly.pdbx_strand_id
1 'polypeptide(L)'
;MLKQLMYMLLLIVCIVGQAQGNQFCPDKSKIQTGTGYFQYQANGVLWQGPRVEPGEFIHAFSGAVFAPEKGDDRSNGLVEKCVYTNQRDELVVLRPCLSGDASGMSLADSLHWERDSASFDQLVYLCKENQPGNCAFNVKDSWR
;
A
#
# COMPACT_ATOMS: atom_id res chain seq x y z
N MET A 1 18.44 -48.84 -18.29
CA MET A 1 18.76 -47.40 -18.23
C MET A 1 17.53 -46.47 -18.11
N LEU A 2 16.32 -47.01 -17.89
CA LEU A 2 15.08 -46.23 -17.77
C LEU A 2 14.85 -45.59 -16.38
N LYS A 3 15.48 -46.14 -15.33
CA LYS A 3 15.33 -45.67 -13.94
C LYS A 3 15.92 -44.28 -13.69
N GLN A 4 16.97 -43.89 -14.40
CA GLN A 4 17.61 -42.58 -14.22
C GLN A 4 16.86 -41.44 -14.94
N LEU A 5 16.09 -41.75 -15.99
CA LEU A 5 15.19 -40.80 -16.63
C LEU A 5 14.02 -40.41 -15.73
N MET A 6 13.57 -41.34 -14.87
CA MET A 6 12.47 -41.10 -13.94
C MET A 6 12.85 -40.15 -12.80
N TYR A 7 14.14 -40.08 -12.43
CA TYR A 7 14.64 -39.12 -11.44
C TYR A 7 14.87 -37.72 -12.01
N MET A 8 15.18 -37.60 -13.31
CA MET A 8 15.34 -36.29 -13.98
C MET A 8 14.01 -35.61 -14.31
N LEU A 9 12.90 -36.35 -14.42
CA LEU A 9 11.57 -35.76 -14.65
C LEU A 9 10.92 -35.14 -13.41
N LEU A 10 11.48 -35.38 -12.22
CA LEU A 10 10.89 -34.98 -10.93
C LEU A 10 11.29 -33.57 -10.45
N LEU A 11 12.09 -32.83 -11.22
CA LEU A 11 12.65 -31.54 -10.79
C LEU A 11 11.98 -30.29 -11.40
N ILE A 12 10.87 -30.42 -12.12
CA ILE A 12 10.16 -29.27 -12.69
C ILE A 12 8.74 -29.21 -12.14
N VAL A 13 8.64 -29.01 -10.82
CA VAL A 13 7.46 -28.35 -10.25
C VAL A 13 7.88 -26.89 -10.05
N CYS A 14 7.77 -26.09 -11.10
CA CYS A 14 7.77 -24.65 -10.97
C CYS A 14 6.54 -24.28 -10.13
N ILE A 15 6.73 -24.14 -8.82
CA ILE A 15 5.77 -23.49 -7.95
C ILE A 15 5.76 -22.03 -8.39
N VAL A 16 4.93 -21.71 -9.37
CA VAL A 16 4.55 -20.32 -9.65
C VAL A 16 3.56 -19.95 -8.55
N GLY A 17 4.06 -19.85 -7.31
CA GLY A 17 3.38 -19.08 -6.30
C GLY A 17 3.45 -17.64 -6.79
N GLN A 18 2.32 -17.09 -7.22
CA GLN A 18 2.22 -15.66 -7.46
C GLN A 18 2.43 -15.01 -6.09
N ALA A 19 3.69 -14.66 -5.78
CA ALA A 19 3.98 -13.75 -4.70
C ALA A 19 3.29 -12.45 -5.10
N GLN A 20 2.12 -12.17 -4.51
CA GLN A 20 1.55 -10.83 -4.57
C GLN A 20 2.61 -9.93 -3.95
N GLY A 21 3.32 -9.17 -4.79
CA GLY A 21 4.38 -8.30 -4.33
C GLY A 21 3.79 -7.26 -3.38
N ASN A 22 4.48 -7.01 -2.27
CA ASN A 22 4.13 -5.94 -1.34
C ASN A 22 3.82 -4.65 -2.12
N GLN A 23 2.70 -4.03 -1.74
CA GLN A 23 2.28 -2.71 -2.17
C GLN A 23 2.81 -1.66 -1.21
N PHE A 24 2.88 -0.42 -1.69
CA PHE A 24 3.40 0.71 -0.93
C PHE A 24 2.56 1.96 -1.20
N CYS A 25 2.72 2.97 -0.35
CA CYS A 25 2.20 4.29 -0.66
C CYS A 25 2.74 4.77 -2.01
N PRO A 26 1.94 5.50 -2.81
CA PRO A 26 2.36 5.99 -4.12
C PRO A 26 3.71 6.70 -4.07
N ASP A 27 4.62 6.33 -4.96
CA ASP A 27 5.85 7.10 -5.14
C ASP A 27 5.49 8.49 -5.67
N LYS A 28 6.10 9.55 -5.14
CA LYS A 28 5.83 10.94 -5.54
C LYS A 28 5.94 11.17 -7.05
N SER A 29 6.85 10.47 -7.72
CA SER A 29 7.06 10.56 -9.17
C SER A 29 5.93 9.94 -10.00
N LYS A 30 5.08 9.12 -9.38
CA LYS A 30 3.96 8.42 -10.01
C LYS A 30 2.60 9.08 -9.73
N ILE A 31 2.56 10.08 -8.85
CA ILE A 31 1.34 10.81 -8.50
C ILE A 31 1.03 11.80 -9.64
N GLN A 32 -0.08 11.57 -10.31
CA GLN A 32 -0.60 12.39 -11.41
C GLN A 32 -1.33 13.61 -10.86
N THR A 33 -1.25 14.73 -11.58
CA THR A 33 -1.93 16.00 -11.24
C THR A 33 -2.83 16.53 -12.37
N GLY A 34 -2.74 15.94 -13.57
CA GLY A 34 -3.43 16.42 -14.78
C GLY A 34 -4.95 16.32 -14.76
N THR A 35 -5.54 15.64 -13.79
CA THR A 35 -7.00 15.49 -13.60
C THR A 35 -7.59 16.57 -12.70
N GLY A 36 -6.78 17.51 -12.22
CA GLY A 36 -7.16 18.52 -11.23
C GLY A 36 -7.11 18.03 -9.79
N TYR A 37 -6.66 16.80 -9.55
CA TYR A 37 -6.45 16.19 -8.24
C TYR A 37 -5.12 15.43 -8.21
N PHE A 38 -4.52 15.27 -7.02
CA PHE A 38 -3.43 14.31 -6.85
C PHE A 38 -4.00 12.90 -6.94
N GLN A 39 -3.54 12.10 -7.89
CA GLN A 39 -4.08 10.76 -8.13
C GLN A 39 -3.02 9.73 -8.49
N TYR A 40 -3.24 8.48 -8.07
CA TYR A 40 -2.46 7.33 -8.51
C TYR A 40 -3.35 6.09 -8.50
N GLN A 41 -3.30 5.27 -9.54
CA GLN A 41 -4.07 4.04 -9.61
C GLN A 41 -3.16 2.84 -9.87
N ALA A 42 -3.29 1.82 -9.03
CA ALA A 42 -2.63 0.53 -9.22
C ALA A 42 -3.36 -0.55 -8.42
N ASN A 43 -3.35 -1.79 -8.95
CA ASN A 43 -3.80 -2.99 -8.23
C ASN A 43 -5.19 -2.84 -7.59
N GLY A 44 -6.16 -2.32 -8.37
CA GLY A 44 -7.55 -2.15 -7.92
C GLY A 44 -7.80 -0.98 -6.97
N VAL A 45 -6.77 -0.19 -6.62
CA VAL A 45 -6.87 0.95 -5.69
C VAL A 45 -6.60 2.26 -6.42
N LEU A 46 -7.57 3.19 -6.33
CA LEU A 46 -7.37 4.59 -6.69
C LEU A 46 -6.98 5.37 -5.43
N TRP A 47 -5.75 5.85 -5.38
CA TRP A 47 -5.32 6.81 -4.38
C TRP A 47 -5.67 8.22 -4.85
N GLN A 48 -6.46 8.93 -4.07
CA GLN A 48 -6.92 10.27 -4.39
C GLN A 48 -6.63 11.25 -3.25
N GLY A 49 -6.03 12.38 -3.61
CA GLY A 49 -5.75 13.50 -2.73
C GLY A 49 -6.62 14.73 -3.03
N PRO A 50 -6.26 15.90 -2.47
CA PRO A 50 -6.98 17.13 -2.68
C PRO A 50 -6.90 17.63 -4.14
N ARG A 51 -7.70 18.65 -4.43
CA ARG A 51 -7.63 19.39 -5.69
C ARG A 51 -6.25 20.05 -5.83
N VAL A 52 -5.76 20.12 -7.06
CA VAL A 52 -4.41 20.61 -7.40
C VAL A 52 -4.52 21.90 -8.19
N GLU A 53 -3.82 22.94 -7.74
CA GLU A 53 -3.62 24.15 -8.52
C GLU A 53 -2.49 23.97 -9.55
N PRO A 54 -2.51 24.68 -10.69
CA PRO A 54 -1.45 24.57 -11.68
C PRO A 54 -0.05 24.82 -11.08
N GLY A 55 0.88 23.90 -11.32
CA GLY A 55 2.27 24.01 -10.84
C GLY A 55 2.51 23.48 -9.43
N GLU A 56 1.51 22.89 -8.77
CA GLU A 56 1.72 22.16 -7.52
C GLU A 56 2.19 20.72 -7.76
N PHE A 57 3.18 20.29 -6.99
CA PHE A 57 3.69 18.92 -6.99
C PHE A 57 4.01 18.43 -5.58
N ILE A 58 4.06 17.11 -5.44
CA ILE A 58 4.45 16.44 -4.20
C ILE A 58 5.96 16.55 -4.02
N HIS A 59 6.39 17.03 -2.86
CA HIS A 59 7.80 17.20 -2.50
C HIS A 59 8.37 15.94 -1.84
N ALA A 60 7.76 15.49 -0.73
CA ALA A 60 8.26 14.40 0.08
C ALA A 60 7.13 13.53 0.66
N PHE A 61 7.46 12.27 0.94
CA PHE A 61 6.61 11.37 1.70
C PHE A 61 6.89 11.56 3.20
N SER A 62 5.84 11.55 4.01
CA SER A 62 5.92 11.78 5.46
C SER A 62 5.43 10.60 6.29
N GLY A 63 4.66 9.68 5.70
CA GLY A 63 4.22 8.48 6.38
C GLY A 63 2.87 7.96 5.93
N ALA A 64 2.38 6.93 6.62
CA ALA A 64 1.12 6.27 6.32
C ALA A 64 0.39 5.85 7.60
N VAL A 65 -0.92 5.68 7.49
CA VAL A 65 -1.78 5.19 8.57
C VAL A 65 -2.57 3.98 8.09
N PHE A 66 -2.55 2.93 8.88
CA PHE A 66 -3.38 1.75 8.71
C PHE A 66 -4.36 1.61 9.87
N ALA A 67 -5.63 1.43 9.54
CA ALA A 67 -6.66 1.11 10.51
C ALA A 67 -7.06 -0.36 10.35
N PRO A 68 -6.83 -1.20 11.38
CA PRO A 68 -7.44 -2.50 11.49
C PRO A 68 -8.97 -2.41 11.48
N GLU A 69 -9.62 -3.41 10.90
CA GLU A 69 -11.08 -3.56 10.99
C GLU A 69 -11.51 -3.95 12.41
N LYS A 70 -10.66 -4.71 13.12
CA LYS A 70 -10.94 -5.20 14.47
C LYS A 70 -9.69 -5.24 15.33
N GLY A 71 -9.75 -4.57 16.49
CA GLY A 71 -8.70 -4.64 17.51
C GLY A 71 -7.33 -4.29 16.93
N ASP A 72 -6.36 -5.16 17.14
CA ASP A 72 -4.99 -5.04 16.63
C ASP A 72 -4.68 -5.94 15.43
N ASP A 73 -5.71 -6.40 14.72
CA ASP A 73 -5.56 -7.30 13.59
C ASP A 73 -4.89 -6.62 12.39
N ARG A 74 -3.60 -6.88 12.20
CA ARG A 74 -2.81 -6.41 11.06
C ARG A 74 -3.21 -7.07 9.74
N SER A 75 -3.96 -8.18 9.80
CA SER A 75 -4.33 -8.96 8.63
C SER A 75 -5.60 -8.45 7.94
N ASN A 76 -6.43 -7.64 8.60
CA ASN A 76 -7.68 -7.10 8.03
C ASN A 76 -7.82 -5.62 8.37
N GLY A 77 -7.88 -4.76 7.36
CA GLY A 77 -8.10 -3.34 7.54
C GLY A 77 -7.88 -2.55 6.26
N LEU A 78 -7.48 -1.29 6.41
CA LEU A 78 -7.21 -0.38 5.31
C LEU A 78 -6.02 0.51 5.63
N VAL A 79 -5.13 0.72 4.66
CA VAL A 79 -4.21 1.87 4.73
C VAL A 79 -5.03 3.13 4.46
N GLU A 80 -5.64 3.71 5.51
CA GLU A 80 -6.59 4.83 5.39
C GLU A 80 -6.02 6.05 4.66
N LYS A 81 -4.71 6.29 4.81
CA LYS A 81 -4.05 7.43 4.19
C LYS A 81 -2.55 7.25 4.05
N CYS A 82 -2.04 7.79 2.95
CA CYS A 82 -0.63 8.13 2.74
C CYS A 82 -0.47 9.65 2.84
N VAL A 83 0.52 10.10 3.58
CA VAL A 83 0.76 11.51 3.93
C VAL A 83 2.05 11.97 3.27
N TYR A 84 1.97 13.16 2.68
CA TYR A 84 3.05 13.81 1.95
C TYR A 84 3.11 15.29 2.32
N THR A 85 4.17 15.95 1.87
CA THR A 85 4.24 17.41 1.78
C THR A 85 4.34 17.85 0.33
N ASN A 86 3.79 19.02 0.00
CA ASN A 86 4.03 19.70 -1.27
C ASN A 86 5.28 20.60 -1.20
N GLN A 87 5.60 21.32 -2.27
CA GLN A 87 6.75 22.24 -2.32
C GLN A 87 6.69 23.44 -1.35
N ARG A 88 5.54 23.67 -0.69
CA ARG A 88 5.33 24.71 0.33
C ARG A 88 5.33 24.12 1.75
N ASP A 89 5.72 22.86 1.89
CA ASP A 89 5.66 22.08 3.14
C ASP A 89 4.24 21.92 3.71
N GLU A 90 3.21 22.09 2.87
CA GLU A 90 1.82 21.85 3.26
C GLU A 90 1.49 20.37 3.13
N LEU A 91 0.67 19.85 4.06
CA LEU A 91 0.28 18.45 4.08
C LEU A 91 -0.64 18.10 2.90
N VAL A 92 -0.30 17.01 2.22
CA VAL A 92 -1.11 16.39 1.17
C VAL A 92 -1.45 14.97 1.58
N VAL A 93 -2.74 14.66 1.66
CA VAL A 93 -3.25 13.37 2.12
C VAL A 93 -3.90 12.64 0.96
N LEU A 94 -3.32 11.51 0.55
CA LEU A 94 -3.93 10.59 -0.42
C LEU A 94 -4.67 9.49 0.34
N ARG A 95 -5.93 9.26 0.01
CA ARG A 95 -6.76 8.18 0.57
C ARG A 95 -7.06 7.13 -0.49
N PRO A 96 -7.16 5.85 -0.12
CA PRO A 96 -7.54 4.83 -1.08
C PRO A 96 -9.06 4.85 -1.30
N CYS A 97 -9.43 4.71 -2.56
CA CYS A 97 -10.75 4.33 -3.01
C CYS A 97 -10.61 2.94 -3.60
N LEU A 98 -11.11 1.94 -2.87
CA LEU A 98 -11.15 0.56 -3.37
C LEU A 98 -12.16 0.50 -4.51
N SER A 99 -11.69 0.16 -5.70
CA SER A 99 -12.55 -0.20 -6.83
C SER A 99 -12.75 -1.71 -6.85
N GLY A 100 -13.82 -2.18 -7.50
CA GLY A 100 -14.48 -3.48 -7.28
C GLY A 100 -13.67 -4.78 -7.45
N ASP A 101 -12.35 -4.69 -7.60
CA ASP A 101 -11.41 -5.81 -7.54
C ASP A 101 -10.67 -5.91 -6.19
N ALA A 102 -10.72 -4.88 -5.34
CA ALA A 102 -10.08 -4.85 -4.03
C ALA A 102 -11.11 -4.84 -2.89
N SER A 103 -10.98 -5.77 -1.94
CA SER A 103 -11.90 -5.92 -0.80
C SER A 103 -11.36 -5.35 0.51
N GLY A 104 -10.06 -5.13 0.62
CA GLY A 104 -9.40 -4.63 1.82
C GLY A 104 -7.89 -4.66 1.69
N MET A 105 -7.21 -4.44 2.81
CA MET A 105 -5.75 -4.47 2.88
C MET A 105 -5.27 -5.22 4.13
N SER A 106 -3.99 -5.58 4.12
CA SER A 106 -3.27 -6.07 5.30
C SER A 106 -1.90 -5.44 5.38
N LEU A 107 -1.32 -5.33 6.57
CA LEU A 107 0.09 -4.96 6.68
C LEU A 107 0.96 -6.13 6.25
N ALA A 108 2.02 -5.84 5.52
CA ALA A 108 3.08 -6.82 5.34
C ALA A 108 3.83 -7.01 6.67
N ASP A 109 4.57 -8.11 6.79
CA ASP A 109 5.48 -8.37 7.91
C ASP A 109 6.68 -7.41 7.84
N SER A 110 6.43 -6.18 8.27
CA SER A 110 7.38 -5.06 8.32
C SER A 110 7.45 -4.50 9.74
N LEU A 111 8.67 -4.18 10.18
CA LEU A 111 8.96 -3.55 11.47
C LEU A 111 8.69 -2.03 11.46
N HIS A 112 8.44 -1.42 10.29
CA HIS A 112 8.24 0.02 10.17
C HIS A 112 6.82 0.48 10.52
N TRP A 113 5.89 -0.46 10.74
CA TRP A 113 4.55 -0.17 11.23
C TRP A 113 4.50 -0.29 12.75
N GLU A 114 4.26 0.84 13.40
CA GLU A 114 4.18 0.93 14.85
C GLU A 114 2.73 1.15 15.28
N ARG A 115 2.31 0.46 16.35
CA ARG A 115 1.00 0.71 16.95
C ARG A 115 1.00 2.11 17.58
N ASP A 116 0.00 2.92 17.24
CA ASP A 116 -0.22 4.18 17.94
C ASP A 116 -0.86 3.92 19.31
N SER A 117 -0.22 4.40 20.37
CA SER A 117 -0.72 4.31 21.74
C SER A 117 -1.48 5.56 22.18
N ALA A 118 -1.50 6.62 21.36
CA ALA A 118 -2.10 7.90 21.70
C ALA A 118 -3.55 8.07 21.21
N SER A 119 -3.99 7.26 20.25
CA SER A 119 -5.37 7.33 19.72
C SER A 119 -6.35 6.65 20.68
N PHE A 120 -7.12 7.46 21.40
CA PHE A 120 -8.02 7.01 22.48
C PHE A 120 -9.21 6.14 22.02
N ASP A 121 -9.70 6.33 20.79
CA ASP A 121 -10.94 5.69 20.32
C ASP A 121 -10.75 4.67 19.19
N GLN A 122 -9.57 4.64 18.55
CA GLN A 122 -9.30 3.73 17.43
C GLN A 122 -7.84 3.31 17.44
N LEU A 123 -7.59 2.01 17.53
CA LEU A 123 -6.26 1.45 17.38
C LEU A 123 -5.85 1.60 15.91
N VAL A 124 -4.74 2.29 15.67
CA VAL A 124 -4.15 2.44 14.33
C VAL A 124 -2.67 2.07 14.35
N TYR A 125 -2.15 1.76 13.17
CA TYR A 125 -0.73 1.57 12.93
C TYR A 125 -0.21 2.74 12.10
N LEU A 126 0.93 3.30 12.52
CA LEU A 126 1.60 4.40 11.86
C LEU A 126 2.91 3.90 11.24
N CYS A 127 3.19 4.34 10.03
CA CYS A 127 4.52 4.25 9.43
C CYS A 127 5.03 5.67 9.25
N LYS A 128 6.00 6.10 10.05
CA LYS A 128 6.52 7.49 10.08
C LYS A 128 7.82 7.66 9.27
N GLU A 129 8.12 6.70 8.42
CA GLU A 129 9.35 6.69 7.62
C GLU A 129 9.21 7.58 6.39
N ASN A 130 10.24 8.35 6.05
CA ASN A 130 10.23 9.23 4.88
C ASN A 130 10.45 8.48 3.54
N GLN A 131 10.38 7.14 3.57
CA GLN A 131 10.53 6.27 2.40
C GLN A 131 9.28 5.41 2.22
N PRO A 132 8.51 5.58 1.13
CA PRO A 132 7.30 4.80 0.88
C PRO A 132 7.53 3.28 0.91
N GLY A 133 8.73 2.84 0.47
CA GLY A 133 9.14 1.44 0.46
C GLY A 133 9.21 0.77 1.84
N ASN A 134 9.24 1.54 2.93
CA ASN A 134 9.22 0.99 4.30
C ASN A 134 7.79 0.67 4.76
N CYS A 135 6.79 1.38 4.21
CA CYS A 135 5.38 1.27 4.58
C CYS A 135 4.66 0.22 3.71
N ALA A 136 5.09 -1.03 3.82
CA ALA A 136 4.60 -2.15 3.02
C ALA A 136 3.23 -2.65 3.48
N PHE A 137 2.33 -2.91 2.54
CA PHE A 137 1.02 -3.54 2.76
C PHE A 137 0.66 -4.47 1.60
N ASN A 138 -0.42 -5.24 1.73
CA ASN A 138 -0.99 -6.04 0.66
C ASN A 138 -2.41 -5.58 0.37
N VAL A 139 -2.82 -5.62 -0.89
CA VAL A 139 -4.20 -5.41 -1.30
C VAL A 139 -4.85 -6.78 -1.44
N LYS A 140 -6.03 -6.96 -0.84
CA LYS A 140 -6.79 -8.19 -0.95
C LYS A 140 -7.70 -8.12 -2.14
N ASP A 141 -7.63 -9.14 -2.99
CA ASP A 141 -8.59 -9.28 -4.07
C ASP A 141 -10.01 -9.52 -3.51
N SER A 142 -11.01 -8.90 -4.12
CA SER A 142 -12.40 -9.30 -3.93
C SER A 142 -12.63 -10.56 -4.74
N TRP A 143 -12.51 -11.73 -4.12
CA TRP A 143 -12.81 -13.00 -4.75
C TRP A 143 -14.21 -12.94 -5.40
N ARG A 144 -14.28 -13.17 -6.73
CA ARG A 144 -15.51 -13.60 -7.42
C ARG A 144 -15.57 -15.11 -7.43
#